data_AF-A0A939D099-F1
#
_entry.id   AF-A0A939D099-F1
#
_cell.length_a   1.000
_cell.length_b   1.000
_cell.length_c   1.000
_cell.angle_alpha   90.00
_cell.angle_beta   90.00
_cell.angle_gamma   90.00
#
_symmetry.space_group_name_H-M   'P 1'
#
loop_
_entity.id
_entity.type
_entity.pdbx_description
1 polymer ?
#
loop_
_entity_poly.entity_id
_entity_poly.type
_entity_poly.pdbx_seq_one_letter_code
_entity_poly.pdbx_strand_id
1 'polypeptide(L)'
;MRRTKIICTVGPATSASERLQALVEAGMNVARLNFSHGAYEFHAQTAHYLRQISTEQQKPIAIMQDLCGPKIRLGTLPPEGLNLEAGTEVTFVLQEKGESIDELPLPLPTLFAMVRPGEPILINDGRVKLIVTARDADRIRAQVKNGGLISTHKGVNLPQTPLPVSSITEKDLLDLRFGIQLGVDWVAVSFVRSPQDLEPAKRMIEAAGASIRLIAKIERAEAVENFDSILKVADAIMIARGDLGVEVPIHEVPLIQKDIIRRCNRAGKPVITATQMLESMISAPDPTRAEATDVANSILDGTDAVMLSGETAVGQYPIAAVQMMHNIAVRTEQALDEGSKNAWCHEAGSLSVTESVAESVCRIAYETGSRAILCNTTSGSTARMVSKYRPTSPIIALTSDITAYRQLALSWGVEPLLIPPVHNAEEMFTNVVNTVVDMGLANKGDKVVITSGVPIGKSGTTSLIKVHSIGQPISA
;
A
#
# COMPACT_ATOMS: atom_id res chain seq x y z
N MET A 1 12.93 8.48 15.22
CA MET A 1 11.99 7.41 14.81
C MET A 1 11.63 7.67 13.36
N ARG A 2 11.70 6.66 12.49
CA ARG A 2 11.31 6.79 11.07
C ARG A 2 9.79 6.97 10.96
N ARG A 3 9.34 7.87 10.07
CA ARG A 3 7.91 8.20 9.90
C ARG A 3 7.26 7.41 8.76
N THR A 4 7.82 7.46 7.56
CA THR A 4 7.39 6.73 6.36
C THR A 4 7.50 5.24 6.60
N LYS A 5 6.46 4.45 6.34
CA LYS A 5 6.40 3.01 6.60
C LYS A 5 7.02 2.18 5.46
N ILE A 6 7.49 0.97 5.76
CA ILE A 6 8.10 0.07 4.78
C ILE A 6 7.25 -1.19 4.67
N ILE A 7 6.87 -1.51 3.44
CA ILE A 7 6.15 -2.73 3.08
C ILE A 7 7.13 -3.65 2.36
N CYS A 8 7.24 -4.90 2.81
CA CYS A 8 8.08 -5.90 2.16
C CYS A 8 7.21 -7.02 1.62
N THR A 9 7.40 -7.37 0.35
CA THR A 9 6.78 -8.57 -0.22
C THR A 9 7.55 -9.80 0.27
N VAL A 10 6.84 -10.74 0.88
CA VAL A 10 7.43 -12.00 1.33
C VAL A 10 7.43 -12.99 0.18
N GLY A 11 8.56 -13.70 0.01
CA GLY A 11 8.73 -14.71 -1.02
C GLY A 11 9.83 -15.71 -0.65
N PRO A 12 10.28 -16.54 -1.61
CA PRO A 12 11.28 -17.57 -1.38
C PRO A 12 12.57 -17.09 -0.68
N ALA A 13 13.00 -15.85 -0.92
CA ALA A 13 14.22 -15.30 -0.31
C ALA A 13 14.04 -14.97 1.19
N THR A 14 12.81 -14.86 1.66
CA THR A 14 12.48 -14.26 2.97
C THR A 14 11.46 -15.02 3.80
N SER A 15 10.94 -16.15 3.35
CA SER A 15 9.85 -16.89 4.03
C SER A 15 10.27 -17.69 5.26
N ALA A 16 11.56 -17.93 5.48
CA ALA A 16 12.05 -18.58 6.69
C ALA A 16 11.88 -17.67 7.92
N SER A 17 11.59 -18.24 9.10
CA SER A 17 11.31 -17.49 10.32
C SER A 17 12.43 -16.50 10.68
N GLU A 18 13.69 -16.92 10.60
CA GLU A 18 14.86 -16.10 10.90
C GLU A 18 15.02 -14.93 9.90
N ARG A 19 14.63 -15.16 8.64
CA ARG A 19 14.64 -14.12 7.60
C ARG A 19 13.51 -13.12 7.79
N LEU A 20 12.31 -13.58 8.16
CA LEU A 20 11.19 -12.69 8.52
C LEU A 20 11.56 -11.82 9.73
N GLN A 21 12.19 -12.42 10.75
CA GLN A 21 12.71 -11.69 11.90
C GLN A 21 13.73 -10.62 11.47
N ALA A 22 14.68 -10.97 10.60
CA ALA A 22 15.66 -10.02 10.08
C ALA A 22 15.01 -8.87 9.27
N LEU A 23 13.93 -9.13 8.53
CA LEU A 23 13.15 -8.06 7.86
C LEU A 23 12.51 -7.11 8.86
N VAL A 24 11.90 -7.65 9.93
CA VAL A 24 11.28 -6.85 11.01
C VAL A 24 12.33 -6.00 11.73
N GLU A 25 13.51 -6.55 12.00
CA GLU A 25 14.63 -5.84 12.63
C GLU A 25 15.21 -4.75 11.73
N ALA A 26 15.30 -5.01 10.41
CA ALA A 26 15.71 -4.02 9.43
C ALA A 26 14.70 -2.86 9.23
N GLY A 27 13.44 -3.06 9.65
CA GLY A 27 12.43 -2.00 9.70
C GLY A 27 11.16 -2.27 8.90
N MET A 28 10.85 -3.51 8.52
CA MET A 28 9.55 -3.86 7.92
C MET A 28 8.39 -3.51 8.87
N ASN A 29 7.38 -2.81 8.36
CA ASN A 29 6.13 -2.52 9.08
C ASN A 29 4.96 -3.37 8.60
N VAL A 30 4.93 -3.68 7.31
CA VAL A 30 3.86 -4.46 6.69
C VAL A 30 4.47 -5.56 5.82
N ALA A 31 4.01 -6.79 6.02
CA ALA A 31 4.34 -7.92 5.16
C ALA A 31 3.27 -8.06 4.07
N ARG A 32 3.65 -7.90 2.81
CA ARG A 32 2.79 -8.16 1.66
C ARG A 32 2.88 -9.62 1.24
N LEU A 33 1.74 -10.29 1.21
CA LEU A 33 1.55 -11.63 0.67
C LEU A 33 0.92 -11.49 -0.72
N ASN A 34 1.68 -11.81 -1.77
CA ASN A 34 1.20 -11.68 -3.15
C ASN A 34 0.49 -12.98 -3.59
N PHE A 35 -0.84 -12.95 -3.68
CA PHE A 35 -1.66 -14.11 -4.04
C PHE A 35 -1.72 -14.40 -5.55
N SER A 36 -0.99 -13.63 -6.37
CA SER A 36 -0.66 -14.02 -7.74
C SER A 36 0.23 -15.28 -7.78
N HIS A 37 0.90 -15.59 -6.68
CA HIS A 37 1.83 -16.71 -6.53
C HIS A 37 1.68 -17.37 -5.15
N GLY A 38 2.28 -18.55 -4.99
CA GLY A 38 2.31 -19.27 -3.72
C GLY A 38 1.01 -20.01 -3.40
N ALA A 39 1.16 -21.16 -2.74
CA ALA A 39 0.03 -21.93 -2.24
C ALA A 39 -0.46 -21.38 -0.89
N TYR A 40 -1.68 -21.75 -0.48
CA TYR A 40 -2.27 -21.30 0.79
C TYR A 40 -1.45 -21.72 2.01
N GLU A 41 -0.82 -22.89 1.98
CA GLU A 41 0.04 -23.39 3.06
C GLU A 41 1.23 -22.47 3.31
N PHE A 42 1.85 -21.96 2.24
CA PHE A 42 2.96 -21.01 2.32
C PHE A 42 2.52 -19.69 2.99
N HIS A 43 1.37 -19.16 2.57
CA HIS A 43 0.82 -17.92 3.12
C HIS A 43 0.41 -18.09 4.60
N ALA A 44 -0.18 -19.25 4.95
CA ALA A 44 -0.54 -19.59 6.33
C ALA A 44 0.68 -19.64 7.25
N GLN A 45 1.73 -20.37 6.83
CA GLN A 45 2.96 -20.50 7.59
C GLN A 45 3.65 -19.14 7.80
N THR A 46 3.72 -18.33 6.74
CA THR A 46 4.30 -16.99 6.79
C THR A 46 3.57 -16.10 7.81
N ALA A 47 2.23 -16.07 7.75
CA ALA A 47 1.44 -15.29 8.68
C ALA A 47 1.61 -15.76 10.12
N HIS A 48 1.66 -17.07 10.36
CA HIS A 48 1.91 -17.64 11.69
C HIS A 48 3.22 -17.12 12.29
N TYR A 49 4.33 -17.22 11.55
CA TYR A 49 5.63 -16.70 12.00
C TYR A 49 5.61 -15.20 12.25
N LEU A 50 4.99 -14.41 11.38
CA LEU A 50 4.88 -12.96 11.57
C LEU A 50 4.09 -12.60 12.83
N ARG A 51 3.02 -13.35 13.16
CA ARG A 51 2.26 -13.13 14.40
C ARG A 51 3.07 -13.48 15.65
N GLN A 52 3.87 -14.55 15.59
CA GLN A 52 4.80 -14.91 16.65
C GLN A 52 5.85 -13.82 16.86
N ILE A 53 6.55 -13.40 15.79
CA ILE A 53 7.58 -12.35 15.83
C ILE A 53 7.01 -11.02 16.35
N SER A 54 5.81 -10.64 15.88
CA SER A 54 5.12 -9.42 16.33
C SER A 54 4.86 -9.45 17.85
N THR A 55 4.48 -10.60 18.39
CA THR A 55 4.20 -10.77 19.82
C THR A 55 5.50 -10.76 20.65
N GLU A 56 6.50 -11.54 20.23
CA GLU A 56 7.79 -11.67 20.94
C GLU A 56 8.56 -10.35 20.97
N GLN A 57 8.56 -9.60 19.87
CA GLN A 57 9.25 -8.31 19.78
C GLN A 57 8.39 -7.12 20.20
N GLN A 58 7.11 -7.34 20.52
CA GLN A 58 6.13 -6.29 20.81
C GLN A 58 6.06 -5.20 19.71
N LYS A 59 6.22 -5.62 18.45
CA LYS A 59 6.22 -4.72 17.28
C LYS A 59 4.94 -4.85 16.46
N PRO A 60 4.37 -3.74 15.97
CA PRO A 60 3.17 -3.75 15.15
C PRO A 60 3.49 -4.17 13.72
N ILE A 61 3.27 -5.44 13.41
CA ILE A 61 3.46 -5.97 12.05
C ILE A 61 2.11 -6.28 11.42
N ALA A 62 1.76 -5.50 10.39
CA ALA A 62 0.57 -5.78 9.59
C ALA A 62 0.85 -6.82 8.50
N ILE A 63 -0.19 -7.58 8.15
CA ILE A 63 -0.20 -8.47 7.01
C ILE A 63 -1.16 -7.91 5.97
N MET A 64 -0.65 -7.72 4.75
CA MET A 64 -1.40 -7.27 3.59
C MET A 64 -1.54 -8.41 2.59
N GLN A 65 -2.77 -8.81 2.31
CA GLN A 65 -3.08 -9.68 1.19
C GLN A 65 -3.18 -8.85 -0.09
N ASP A 66 -2.41 -9.17 -1.12
CA ASP A 66 -2.53 -8.55 -2.45
C ASP A 66 -3.18 -9.54 -3.43
N LEU A 67 -4.42 -9.25 -3.82
CA LEU A 67 -5.22 -10.07 -4.72
C LEU A 67 -4.69 -9.97 -6.16
N CYS A 68 -4.78 -11.06 -6.90
CA CYS A 68 -4.23 -11.11 -8.26
C CYS A 68 -4.99 -10.19 -9.21
N GLY A 69 -6.32 -10.18 -9.12
CA GLY A 69 -7.18 -9.49 -10.08
C GLY A 69 -7.14 -10.13 -11.48
N PRO A 70 -7.83 -9.52 -12.47
CA PRO A 70 -8.01 -10.08 -13.81
C PRO A 70 -6.79 -9.90 -14.72
N LYS A 71 -5.61 -10.32 -14.29
CA LYS A 71 -4.38 -10.19 -15.08
C LYS A 71 -4.44 -11.10 -16.31
N ILE A 72 -4.49 -10.49 -17.50
CA ILE A 72 -4.47 -11.22 -18.77
C ILE A 72 -3.06 -11.74 -19.01
N ARG A 73 -2.96 -12.99 -19.47
CA ARG A 73 -1.71 -13.65 -19.77
C ARG A 73 -1.79 -14.39 -21.10
N LEU A 74 -0.64 -14.53 -21.75
CA LEU A 74 -0.49 -15.47 -22.85
C LEU A 74 -0.70 -16.91 -22.36
N GLY A 75 -1.09 -17.77 -23.28
CA GLY A 75 -1.06 -19.21 -23.08
C GLY A 75 0.37 -19.76 -23.05
N THR A 76 0.49 -21.02 -23.44
CA THR A 76 1.75 -21.77 -23.45
C THR A 76 2.51 -21.51 -24.74
N LEU A 77 3.72 -20.98 -24.59
CA LEU A 77 4.72 -20.82 -25.64
C LEU A 77 5.81 -21.90 -25.53
N PRO A 78 6.66 -22.09 -26.56
CA PRO A 78 7.84 -22.93 -26.48
C PRO A 78 8.75 -22.56 -25.27
N PRO A 79 9.46 -23.53 -24.66
CA PRO A 79 10.30 -23.30 -23.48
C PRO A 79 11.34 -22.19 -23.62
N GLU A 80 11.93 -22.07 -24.81
CA GLU A 80 12.90 -21.05 -25.19
C GLU A 80 12.28 -19.65 -25.37
N GLY A 81 10.95 -19.56 -25.40
CA GLY A 81 10.20 -18.35 -25.73
C GLY A 81 10.12 -18.09 -27.24
N LEU A 82 9.43 -17.01 -27.61
CA LEU A 82 9.36 -16.53 -28.99
C LEU A 82 9.99 -15.14 -29.06
N ASN A 83 10.89 -14.92 -30.00
CA ASN A 83 11.45 -13.60 -30.25
C ASN A 83 10.64 -12.92 -31.35
N LEU A 84 9.92 -11.85 -31.01
CA LEU A 84 9.16 -11.07 -31.98
C LEU A 84 10.06 -10.02 -32.62
N GLU A 85 10.13 -9.98 -33.94
CA GLU A 85 10.91 -8.98 -34.68
C GLU A 85 10.05 -7.75 -35.02
N ALA A 86 10.63 -6.55 -34.92
CA ALA A 86 9.89 -5.34 -35.26
C ALA A 86 9.54 -5.31 -36.76
N GLY A 87 8.30 -4.94 -37.08
CA GLY A 87 7.78 -4.86 -38.45
C GLY A 87 7.06 -6.11 -38.93
N THR A 88 7.23 -7.27 -38.26
CA THR A 88 6.52 -8.50 -38.62
C THR A 88 5.06 -8.48 -38.19
N GLU A 89 4.25 -9.33 -38.81
CA GLU A 89 2.86 -9.57 -38.39
C GLU A 89 2.80 -10.87 -37.58
N VAL A 90 2.04 -10.86 -36.49
CA VAL A 90 1.72 -12.03 -35.68
C VAL A 90 0.22 -12.14 -35.50
N THR A 91 -0.25 -13.33 -35.16
CA THR A 91 -1.68 -13.59 -34.93
C THR A 91 -1.90 -14.09 -33.52
N PHE A 92 -2.70 -13.39 -32.72
CA PHE A 92 -3.23 -13.98 -31.49
C PHE A 92 -4.33 -14.97 -31.83
N VAL A 93 -4.32 -16.14 -31.20
CA VAL A 93 -5.30 -17.21 -31.40
C VAL A 93 -6.02 -17.54 -30.10
N LEU A 94 -7.32 -17.82 -30.18
CA LEU A 94 -8.15 -18.18 -29.02
C LEU A 94 -7.91 -19.64 -28.60
N GLN A 95 -6.70 -19.92 -28.15
CA GLN A 95 -6.24 -21.25 -27.75
C GLN A 95 -5.28 -21.15 -26.56
N GLU A 96 -5.14 -22.26 -25.82
CA GLU A 96 -4.17 -22.37 -24.71
C GLU A 96 -2.72 -22.54 -25.19
N LYS A 97 -2.52 -23.00 -26.43
CA LYS A 97 -1.21 -23.24 -27.03
C LYS A 97 -1.29 -22.90 -28.52
N GLY A 98 -0.32 -22.19 -29.07
CA GLY A 98 -0.24 -21.90 -30.50
C GLY A 98 0.25 -23.11 -31.30
N GLU A 99 -0.14 -23.20 -32.58
CA GLU A 99 0.27 -24.27 -33.48
C GLU A 99 1.55 -23.92 -34.27
N SER A 100 1.95 -22.64 -34.29
CA SER A 100 3.15 -22.15 -34.97
C SER A 100 3.83 -21.01 -34.19
N ILE A 101 5.02 -20.60 -34.64
CA ILE A 101 5.79 -19.49 -34.04
C ILE A 101 5.14 -18.11 -34.25
N ASP A 102 4.26 -17.99 -35.24
CA ASP A 102 3.55 -16.74 -35.57
C ASP A 102 2.20 -16.63 -34.83
N GLU A 103 1.80 -17.70 -34.13
CA GLU A 103 0.56 -17.78 -33.37
C GLU A 103 0.80 -17.58 -31.86
N LEU A 104 0.23 -16.51 -31.34
CA LEU A 104 0.31 -16.16 -29.92
C LEU A 104 -0.96 -16.63 -29.20
N PRO A 105 -0.91 -17.68 -28.38
CA PRO A 105 -2.08 -18.16 -27.67
C PRO A 105 -2.57 -17.14 -26.65
N LEU A 106 -3.85 -16.81 -26.72
CA LEU A 106 -4.53 -15.86 -25.84
C LEU A 106 -5.91 -16.43 -25.47
N PRO A 107 -6.01 -17.23 -24.38
CA PRO A 107 -7.22 -17.96 -24.03
C PRO A 107 -8.27 -17.07 -23.34
N LEU A 108 -8.62 -15.94 -23.94
CA LEU A 108 -9.63 -15.03 -23.41
C LEU A 108 -10.59 -14.56 -24.51
N PRO A 109 -11.74 -15.26 -24.69
CA PRO A 109 -12.68 -15.00 -25.79
C PRO A 109 -13.17 -13.56 -25.84
N THR A 110 -13.37 -12.95 -24.67
CA THR A 110 -13.85 -11.58 -24.53
C THR A 110 -12.94 -10.56 -25.22
N LEU A 111 -11.63 -10.82 -25.34
CA LEU A 111 -10.69 -9.92 -26.01
C LEU A 111 -10.92 -9.85 -27.52
N PHE A 112 -11.15 -11.00 -28.14
CA PHE A 112 -11.47 -11.15 -29.55
C PHE A 112 -12.81 -10.49 -29.88
N ALA A 113 -13.68 -10.25 -28.88
CA ALA A 113 -14.92 -9.52 -29.03
C ALA A 113 -14.79 -7.99 -28.81
N MET A 114 -13.71 -7.50 -28.19
CA MET A 114 -13.63 -6.10 -27.73
C MET A 114 -12.55 -5.27 -28.43
N VAL A 115 -11.39 -5.86 -28.77
CA VAL A 115 -10.27 -5.11 -29.35
C VAL A 115 -10.61 -4.57 -30.75
N ARG A 116 -10.08 -3.39 -31.10
CA ARG A 116 -10.30 -2.77 -32.41
C ARG A 116 -9.01 -2.59 -33.21
N PRO A 117 -9.07 -2.63 -34.56
CA PRO A 117 -7.94 -2.23 -35.39
C PRO A 117 -7.41 -0.84 -35.01
N GLY A 118 -6.09 -0.71 -34.95
CA GLY A 118 -5.38 0.49 -34.51
C GLY A 118 -5.04 0.53 -33.02
N GLU A 119 -5.69 -0.29 -32.18
CA GLU A 119 -5.40 -0.32 -30.74
C GLU A 119 -4.07 -1.03 -30.43
N PRO A 120 -3.34 -0.60 -29.38
CA PRO A 120 -2.12 -1.24 -28.95
C PRO A 120 -2.39 -2.48 -28.08
N ILE A 121 -1.64 -3.55 -28.33
CA ILE A 121 -1.48 -4.69 -27.43
C ILE A 121 -0.06 -4.67 -26.89
N LEU A 122 0.08 -4.67 -25.58
CA LEU A 122 1.36 -4.62 -24.88
C LEU A 122 1.60 -5.97 -24.21
N ILE A 123 2.83 -6.48 -24.29
CA ILE A 123 3.24 -7.74 -23.66
C ILE A 123 4.45 -7.49 -22.77
N ASN A 124 4.50 -8.20 -21.64
CA ASN A 124 5.64 -8.17 -20.70
C ASN A 124 5.89 -6.75 -20.18
N ASP A 125 4.85 -6.16 -19.59
CA ASP A 125 4.85 -4.82 -19.00
C ASP A 125 5.28 -3.73 -19.99
N GLY A 126 4.74 -3.80 -21.22
CA GLY A 126 4.99 -2.79 -22.27
C GLY A 126 6.31 -2.94 -23.03
N ARG A 127 7.16 -3.91 -22.69
CA ARG A 127 8.44 -4.13 -23.39
C ARG A 127 8.25 -4.50 -24.85
N VAL A 128 7.23 -5.30 -25.15
CA VAL A 128 6.83 -5.66 -26.51
C VAL A 128 5.53 -4.94 -26.82
N LYS A 129 5.48 -4.24 -27.95
CA LYS A 129 4.34 -3.44 -28.39
C LYS A 129 3.89 -3.87 -29.77
N LEU A 130 2.62 -4.20 -29.89
CA LEU A 130 1.95 -4.55 -31.12
C LEU A 130 0.80 -3.59 -31.39
N ILE A 131 0.43 -3.41 -32.66
CA ILE A 131 -0.75 -2.64 -33.07
C ILE A 131 -1.66 -3.57 -33.84
N VAL A 132 -2.91 -3.66 -33.43
CA VAL A 132 -3.90 -4.51 -34.09
C VAL A 132 -4.12 -4.02 -35.53
N THR A 133 -3.93 -4.91 -36.50
CA THR A 133 -4.17 -4.64 -37.92
C THR A 133 -5.57 -5.09 -38.32
N ALA A 134 -6.02 -6.23 -37.81
CA ALA A 134 -7.35 -6.77 -38.06
C ALA A 134 -7.79 -7.73 -36.95
N ARG A 135 -9.09 -8.03 -36.92
CA ARG A 135 -9.71 -8.93 -35.94
C ARG A 135 -10.80 -9.74 -36.61
N ASP A 136 -10.82 -11.03 -36.29
CA ASP A 136 -11.85 -12.01 -36.61
C ASP A 136 -12.43 -12.60 -35.30
N ALA A 137 -13.29 -13.61 -35.38
CA ALA A 137 -13.96 -14.18 -34.19
C ALA A 137 -13.01 -14.88 -33.21
N ASP A 138 -11.93 -15.48 -33.73
CA ASP A 138 -10.97 -16.32 -33.01
C ASP A 138 -9.50 -15.93 -33.28
N ARG A 139 -9.27 -14.88 -34.09
CA ARG A 139 -7.95 -14.40 -34.51
C ARG A 139 -7.84 -12.88 -34.37
N ILE A 140 -6.72 -12.39 -33.84
CA ILE A 140 -6.35 -10.96 -33.86
C ILE A 140 -5.01 -10.84 -34.57
N ARG A 141 -4.99 -10.22 -35.75
CA ARG A 141 -3.74 -9.90 -36.46
C ARG A 141 -3.18 -8.60 -35.91
N ALA A 142 -1.88 -8.59 -35.63
CA ALA A 142 -1.20 -7.42 -35.09
C ALA A 142 0.21 -7.27 -35.67
N GLN A 143 0.60 -6.03 -35.97
CA GLN A 143 1.94 -5.71 -36.39
C GLN A 143 2.82 -5.40 -35.17
N VAL A 144 3.98 -6.04 -35.09
CA VAL A 144 4.97 -5.78 -34.06
C VAL A 144 5.61 -4.42 -34.32
N LYS A 145 5.48 -3.49 -33.36
CA LYS A 145 6.16 -2.19 -33.40
C LYS A 145 7.49 -2.24 -32.65
N ASN A 146 7.46 -2.76 -31.43
CA ASN A 146 8.64 -3.00 -30.62
C ASN A 146 8.71 -4.50 -30.34
N GLY A 147 9.75 -5.14 -30.88
CA GLY A 147 10.01 -6.56 -30.73
C GLY A 147 10.69 -6.94 -29.40
N GLY A 148 10.89 -8.22 -29.20
CA GLY A 148 11.59 -8.78 -28.04
C GLY A 148 11.15 -10.20 -27.70
N LEU A 149 11.87 -10.79 -26.75
CA LEU A 149 11.58 -12.14 -26.26
C LEU A 149 10.34 -12.16 -25.37
N ILE A 150 9.36 -12.99 -25.74
CA ILE A 150 8.18 -13.31 -24.94
C ILE A 150 8.23 -14.77 -24.50
N SER A 151 7.69 -15.07 -23.33
CA SER A 151 7.64 -16.42 -22.76
C SER A 151 6.23 -16.78 -22.34
N THR A 152 6.01 -18.04 -21.99
CA THR A 152 4.74 -18.56 -21.47
C THR A 152 4.19 -17.70 -20.33
N HIS A 153 2.87 -17.49 -20.32
CA HIS A 153 2.14 -16.78 -19.26
C HIS A 153 2.58 -15.34 -18.97
N LYS A 154 3.28 -14.70 -19.93
CA LYS A 154 3.59 -13.27 -19.84
C LYS A 154 2.32 -12.43 -19.86
N GLY A 155 2.34 -11.36 -19.08
CA GLY A 155 1.21 -10.42 -18.96
C GLY A 155 0.94 -9.72 -20.29
N VAL A 156 -0.35 -9.55 -20.58
CA VAL A 156 -0.85 -8.82 -21.75
C VAL A 156 -1.69 -7.65 -21.25
N ASN A 157 -1.47 -6.47 -21.80
CA ASN A 157 -2.21 -5.26 -21.46
C ASN A 157 -2.85 -4.66 -22.71
N LEU A 158 -4.08 -4.17 -22.56
CA LEU A 158 -4.84 -3.48 -23.59
C LEU A 158 -5.28 -2.11 -23.05
N PRO A 159 -4.43 -1.07 -23.17
CA PRO A 159 -4.71 0.23 -22.57
C PRO A 159 -5.92 0.96 -23.13
N GLN A 160 -6.29 0.68 -24.37
CA GLN A 160 -7.39 1.36 -25.06
C GLN A 160 -8.67 0.52 -25.13
N THR A 161 -8.62 -0.74 -24.67
CA THR A 161 -9.77 -1.64 -24.74
C THR A 161 -10.45 -1.71 -23.37
N PRO A 162 -11.68 -1.21 -23.21
CA PRO A 162 -12.42 -1.36 -21.96
C PRO A 162 -12.87 -2.81 -21.82
N LEU A 163 -12.40 -3.49 -20.78
CA LEU A 163 -12.70 -4.89 -20.54
C LEU A 163 -13.87 -5.03 -19.55
N PRO A 164 -14.95 -5.76 -19.88
CA PRO A 164 -16.08 -5.96 -18.98
C PRO A 164 -15.76 -7.05 -17.92
N VAL A 165 -14.56 -7.01 -17.37
CA VAL A 165 -14.09 -7.98 -16.38
C VAL A 165 -14.14 -7.33 -15.01
N SER A 166 -14.69 -8.03 -14.01
CA SER A 166 -14.62 -7.59 -12.61
C SER A 166 -13.17 -7.52 -12.15
N SER A 167 -12.79 -6.51 -11.38
CA SER A 167 -11.45 -6.45 -10.75
C SER A 167 -11.23 -7.57 -9.73
N ILE A 168 -12.30 -8.24 -9.28
CA ILE A 168 -12.24 -9.41 -8.41
C ILE A 168 -12.72 -10.63 -9.21
N THR A 169 -11.83 -11.59 -9.41
CA THR A 169 -12.09 -12.87 -10.08
C THR A 169 -12.67 -13.92 -9.12
N GLU A 170 -13.14 -15.05 -9.64
CA GLU A 170 -13.55 -16.19 -8.80
C GLU A 170 -12.41 -16.70 -7.92
N LYS A 171 -11.18 -16.73 -8.46
CA LYS A 171 -9.97 -17.04 -7.69
C LYS A 171 -9.77 -16.03 -6.55
N ASP A 172 -9.90 -14.73 -6.85
CA ASP A 172 -9.72 -13.70 -5.82
C ASP A 172 -10.78 -13.80 -4.70
N LEU A 173 -12.00 -14.26 -5.00
CA LEU A 173 -13.02 -14.53 -3.97
C LEU A 173 -12.62 -15.68 -3.04
N LEU A 174 -12.00 -16.73 -3.57
CA LEU A 174 -11.45 -17.83 -2.78
C LEU A 174 -10.25 -17.37 -1.95
N ASP A 175 -9.35 -16.61 -2.58
CA ASP A 175 -8.18 -16.04 -1.93
C ASP A 175 -8.59 -15.10 -0.78
N LEU A 176 -9.55 -14.20 -1.01
CA LEU A 176 -10.05 -13.29 0.00
C LEU A 176 -10.66 -14.03 1.19
N ARG A 177 -11.44 -15.09 0.93
CA ARG A 177 -11.98 -15.94 2.01
C ARG A 177 -10.86 -16.55 2.85
N PHE A 178 -9.81 -17.05 2.21
CA PHE A 178 -8.65 -17.58 2.91
C PHE A 178 -7.91 -16.48 3.71
N GLY A 179 -7.73 -15.28 3.15
CA GLY A 179 -7.14 -14.14 3.85
C GLY A 179 -7.94 -13.70 5.07
N ILE A 180 -9.27 -13.71 4.99
CA ILE A 180 -10.17 -13.45 6.12
C ILE A 180 -9.94 -14.49 7.23
N GLN A 181 -9.87 -15.77 6.89
CA GLN A 181 -9.59 -16.84 7.86
C GLN A 181 -8.21 -16.70 8.50
N LEU A 182 -7.24 -16.20 7.73
CA LEU A 182 -5.88 -15.95 8.20
C LEU A 182 -5.77 -14.72 9.14
N GLY A 183 -6.78 -13.87 9.16
CA GLY A 183 -6.79 -12.62 9.93
C GLY A 183 -5.78 -11.61 9.40
N VAL A 184 -5.74 -11.41 8.07
CA VAL A 184 -4.97 -10.33 7.44
C VAL A 184 -5.53 -8.96 7.85
N ASP A 185 -4.69 -7.94 7.86
CA ASP A 185 -5.05 -6.60 8.36
C ASP A 185 -5.54 -5.69 7.23
N TRP A 186 -5.00 -5.92 6.02
CA TRP A 186 -5.29 -5.17 4.80
C TRP A 186 -5.47 -6.11 3.60
N VAL A 187 -6.35 -5.75 2.68
CA VAL A 187 -6.53 -6.41 1.38
C VAL A 187 -6.36 -5.38 0.28
N ALA A 188 -5.39 -5.60 -0.62
CA ALA A 188 -5.18 -4.80 -1.82
C ALA A 188 -5.89 -5.43 -3.03
N VAL A 189 -6.75 -4.64 -3.67
CA VAL A 189 -7.51 -5.05 -4.85
C VAL A 189 -6.82 -4.50 -6.10
N SER A 190 -6.39 -5.40 -6.98
CA SER A 190 -5.70 -5.07 -8.24
C SER A 190 -6.67 -4.58 -9.32
N PHE A 191 -6.15 -3.81 -10.27
CA PHE A 191 -6.85 -3.31 -11.46
C PHE A 191 -8.18 -2.62 -11.16
N VAL A 192 -8.26 -1.87 -10.06
CA VAL A 192 -9.45 -1.06 -9.72
C VAL A 192 -9.60 0.03 -10.78
N ARG A 193 -10.82 0.25 -11.27
CA ARG A 193 -11.15 1.32 -12.23
C ARG A 193 -12.24 2.25 -11.71
N SER A 194 -13.07 1.73 -10.80
CA SER A 194 -14.25 2.40 -10.28
C SER A 194 -14.52 1.97 -8.82
N PRO A 195 -15.36 2.72 -8.07
CA PRO A 195 -15.76 2.33 -6.72
C PRO A 195 -16.41 0.94 -6.64
N GLN A 196 -17.14 0.55 -7.69
CA GLN A 196 -17.87 -0.72 -7.77
C GLN A 196 -16.94 -1.93 -7.75
N ASP A 197 -15.69 -1.77 -8.19
CA ASP A 197 -14.69 -2.84 -8.21
C ASP A 197 -14.28 -3.27 -6.78
N LEU A 198 -14.46 -2.42 -5.77
CA LEU A 198 -14.17 -2.73 -4.36
C LEU A 198 -15.34 -3.39 -3.62
N GLU A 199 -16.55 -3.27 -4.15
CA GLU A 199 -17.79 -3.68 -3.48
C GLU A 199 -17.85 -5.20 -3.18
N PRO A 200 -17.41 -6.12 -4.08
CA PRO A 200 -17.45 -7.54 -3.78
C PRO A 200 -16.54 -7.92 -2.60
N ALA A 201 -15.34 -7.34 -2.51
CA ALA A 201 -14.44 -7.58 -1.38
C ALA A 201 -15.02 -7.01 -0.09
N LYS A 202 -15.56 -5.79 -0.15
CA LYS A 202 -16.18 -5.12 1.00
C LYS A 202 -17.33 -5.95 1.58
N ARG A 203 -18.25 -6.41 0.74
CA ARG A 203 -19.38 -7.24 1.19
C ARG A 203 -18.93 -8.55 1.82
N MET A 204 -17.89 -9.19 1.27
CA MET A 204 -17.39 -10.44 1.84
C MET A 204 -16.76 -10.23 3.22
N ILE A 205 -15.98 -9.16 3.38
CA ILE A 205 -15.37 -8.78 4.66
C ILE A 205 -16.47 -8.46 5.70
N GLU A 206 -17.46 -7.66 5.31
CA GLU A 206 -18.60 -7.30 6.17
C GLU A 206 -19.44 -8.53 6.57
N ALA A 207 -19.73 -9.42 5.61
CA ALA A 207 -20.49 -10.64 5.87
C ALA A 207 -19.74 -11.60 6.80
N ALA A 208 -18.41 -11.59 6.80
CA ALA A 208 -17.59 -12.34 7.73
C ALA A 208 -17.45 -11.67 9.11
N GLY A 209 -17.97 -10.45 9.30
CA GLY A 209 -17.78 -9.67 10.52
C GLY A 209 -16.31 -9.27 10.77
N ALA A 210 -15.49 -9.27 9.72
CA ALA A 210 -14.06 -9.01 9.82
C ALA A 210 -13.77 -7.50 9.69
N SER A 211 -12.83 -7.01 10.48
CA SER A 211 -12.45 -5.59 10.50
C SER A 211 -11.26 -5.31 9.55
N ILE A 212 -11.27 -5.87 8.35
CA ILE A 212 -10.17 -5.76 7.36
C ILE A 212 -10.36 -4.50 6.51
N ARG A 213 -9.26 -3.78 6.22
CA ARG A 213 -9.30 -2.57 5.39
C ARG A 213 -8.94 -2.83 3.94
N LEU A 214 -9.54 -2.06 3.02
CA LEU A 214 -9.33 -2.20 1.58
C LEU A 214 -8.35 -1.15 1.02
N ILE A 215 -7.38 -1.62 0.25
CA ILE A 215 -6.47 -0.80 -0.54
C ILE A 215 -6.88 -0.90 -2.01
N ALA A 216 -7.18 0.24 -2.64
CA ALA A 216 -7.36 0.29 -4.10
C ALA A 216 -6.01 0.46 -4.79
N LYS A 217 -5.66 -0.45 -5.70
CA LYS A 217 -4.46 -0.33 -6.53
C LYS A 217 -4.77 0.45 -7.79
N ILE A 218 -4.10 1.58 -7.95
CA ILE A 218 -4.22 2.48 -9.10
C ILE A 218 -3.22 2.03 -10.16
N GLU A 219 -3.72 1.23 -11.09
CA GLU A 219 -2.96 0.54 -12.14
C GLU A 219 -3.49 0.86 -13.54
N ARG A 220 -4.65 1.52 -13.63
CA ARG A 220 -5.42 1.70 -14.86
C ARG A 220 -5.69 3.18 -15.11
N ALA A 221 -5.74 3.60 -16.38
CA ALA A 221 -6.05 4.98 -16.74
C ALA A 221 -7.42 5.42 -16.19
N GLU A 222 -8.42 4.53 -16.28
CA GLU A 222 -9.78 4.77 -15.76
C GLU A 222 -9.78 5.04 -14.25
N ALA A 223 -8.83 4.44 -13.52
CA ALA A 223 -8.70 4.63 -12.08
C ALA A 223 -8.18 6.03 -11.73
N VAL A 224 -7.30 6.58 -12.56
CA VAL A 224 -6.78 7.95 -12.42
C VAL A 224 -7.90 8.95 -12.70
N GLU A 225 -8.69 8.72 -13.75
CA GLU A 225 -9.85 9.55 -14.09
C GLU A 225 -10.92 9.53 -12.99
N ASN A 226 -11.24 8.35 -12.46
CA ASN A 226 -12.26 8.15 -11.44
C ASN A 226 -11.74 8.30 -10.00
N PHE A 227 -10.53 8.81 -9.82
CA PHE A 227 -9.81 8.69 -8.55
C PHE A 227 -10.57 9.29 -7.36
N ASP A 228 -11.30 10.41 -7.52
CA ASP A 228 -12.08 11.00 -6.41
C ASP A 228 -13.15 10.05 -5.88
N SER A 229 -13.79 9.31 -6.77
CA SER A 229 -14.84 8.37 -6.39
C SER A 229 -14.26 7.14 -5.69
N ILE A 230 -13.13 6.63 -6.19
CA ILE A 230 -12.40 5.49 -5.60
C ILE A 230 -11.88 5.87 -4.21
N LEU A 231 -11.26 7.05 -4.10
CA LEU A 231 -10.71 7.58 -2.86
C LEU A 231 -11.77 7.71 -1.77
N LYS A 232 -13.04 7.97 -2.10
CA LYS A 232 -14.13 8.02 -1.10
C LYS A 232 -14.40 6.66 -0.46
N VAL A 233 -14.34 5.57 -1.23
CA VAL A 233 -14.73 4.23 -0.75
C VAL A 233 -13.56 3.37 -0.27
N ALA A 234 -12.33 3.59 -0.77
CA ALA A 234 -11.14 2.85 -0.34
C ALA A 234 -10.66 3.28 1.05
N ASP A 235 -10.07 2.39 1.86
CA ASP A 235 -9.45 2.78 3.13
C ASP A 235 -8.04 3.37 2.94
N ALA A 236 -7.34 2.92 1.89
CA ALA A 236 -6.01 3.35 1.49
C ALA A 236 -5.82 3.16 -0.02
N ILE A 237 -4.76 3.77 -0.56
CA ILE A 237 -4.45 3.75 -1.99
C ILE A 237 -3.04 3.20 -2.20
N MET A 238 -2.85 2.39 -3.26
CA MET A 238 -1.52 1.96 -3.71
C MET A 238 -1.30 2.40 -5.15
N ILE A 239 -0.22 3.12 -5.40
CA ILE A 239 0.20 3.56 -6.73
C ILE A 239 1.19 2.53 -7.26
N ALA A 240 0.72 1.62 -8.11
CA ALA A 240 1.54 0.57 -8.71
C ALA A 240 2.09 1.08 -10.06
N ARG A 241 3.25 1.75 -9.98
CA ARG A 241 3.85 2.53 -11.07
C ARG A 241 4.25 1.69 -12.27
N GLY A 242 4.66 0.44 -12.04
CA GLY A 242 4.97 -0.53 -13.07
C GLY A 242 3.76 -0.80 -13.97
N ASP A 243 2.66 -1.28 -13.40
CA ASP A 243 1.44 -1.55 -14.17
C ASP A 243 0.81 -0.23 -14.71
N LEU A 244 0.78 0.85 -13.91
CA LEU A 244 0.25 2.14 -14.36
C LEU A 244 1.02 2.71 -15.55
N GLY A 245 2.36 2.62 -15.56
CA GLY A 245 3.20 3.11 -16.65
C GLY A 245 3.07 2.33 -17.97
N VAL A 246 2.38 1.18 -17.95
CA VAL A 246 1.97 0.46 -19.16
C VAL A 246 0.67 1.02 -19.73
N GLU A 247 -0.20 1.55 -18.88
CA GLU A 247 -1.55 2.02 -19.23
C GLU A 247 -1.59 3.51 -19.59
N VAL A 248 -0.72 4.33 -19.00
CA VAL A 248 -0.60 5.77 -19.29
C VAL A 248 0.80 6.12 -19.83
N PRO A 249 0.98 7.25 -20.53
CA PRO A 249 2.31 7.67 -20.96
C PRO A 249 3.28 7.76 -19.78
N ILE A 250 4.43 7.10 -19.88
CA ILE A 250 5.39 6.97 -18.77
C ILE A 250 5.86 8.32 -18.20
N HIS A 251 5.89 9.38 -19.02
CA HIS A 251 6.29 10.72 -18.60
C HIS A 251 5.21 11.47 -17.80
N GLU A 252 3.95 10.99 -17.81
CA GLU A 252 2.86 11.53 -16.99
C GLU A 252 2.82 10.90 -15.59
N VAL A 253 3.31 9.66 -15.45
CA VAL A 253 3.28 8.88 -14.19
C VAL A 253 3.80 9.68 -12.97
N PRO A 254 4.93 10.43 -13.05
CA PRO A 254 5.41 11.19 -11.90
C PRO A 254 4.42 12.27 -11.42
N LEU A 255 3.71 12.93 -12.34
CA LEU A 255 2.73 13.96 -12.00
C LEU A 255 1.44 13.35 -11.43
N ILE A 256 1.01 12.21 -12.00
CA ILE A 256 -0.13 11.43 -11.49
C ILE A 256 0.15 10.95 -10.07
N GLN A 257 1.35 10.42 -9.79
CA GLN A 257 1.77 10.01 -8.45
C GLN A 257 1.62 11.16 -7.45
N LYS A 258 2.19 12.34 -7.77
CA LYS A 258 2.14 13.53 -6.92
C LYS A 258 0.71 13.99 -6.64
N ASP A 259 -0.16 13.96 -7.65
CA ASP A 259 -1.57 14.31 -7.49
C ASP A 259 -2.31 13.33 -6.56
N ILE A 260 -2.15 12.03 -6.79
CA ILE A 260 -2.77 10.98 -5.98
C ILE A 260 -2.32 11.09 -4.52
N ILE A 261 -1.01 11.17 -4.26
CA ILE A 261 -0.46 11.27 -2.91
C ILE A 261 -1.04 12.49 -2.18
N ARG A 262 -1.02 13.67 -2.83
CA ARG A 262 -1.57 14.91 -2.26
C ARG A 262 -3.06 14.77 -1.92
N ARG A 263 -3.87 14.15 -2.78
CA ARG A 263 -5.30 13.93 -2.55
C ARG A 263 -5.56 12.92 -1.43
N CYS A 264 -4.77 11.84 -1.35
CA CYS A 264 -4.78 10.91 -0.22
C CYS A 264 -4.46 11.61 1.11
N ASN A 265 -3.39 12.42 1.13
CA ASN A 265 -2.99 13.20 2.30
C ASN A 265 -4.12 14.16 2.73
N ARG A 266 -4.74 14.87 1.78
CA ARG A 266 -5.93 15.72 2.06
C ARG A 266 -7.12 14.92 2.60
N ALA A 267 -7.33 13.70 2.15
CA ALA A 267 -8.39 12.82 2.65
C ALA A 267 -8.04 12.12 3.98
N GLY A 268 -6.77 12.15 4.41
CA GLY A 268 -6.28 11.42 5.57
C GLY A 268 -6.31 9.91 5.40
N LYS A 269 -6.15 9.44 4.15
CA LYS A 269 -6.12 8.02 3.80
C LYS A 269 -4.69 7.61 3.45
N PRO A 270 -4.15 6.53 4.04
CA PRO A 270 -2.78 6.10 3.75
C PRO A 270 -2.56 5.86 2.26
N VAL A 271 -1.40 6.29 1.76
CA VAL A 271 -0.97 6.03 0.38
C VAL A 271 0.37 5.31 0.33
N ILE A 272 0.45 4.34 -0.57
CA ILE A 272 1.61 3.46 -0.79
C ILE A 272 2.17 3.77 -2.17
N THR A 273 3.46 4.09 -2.23
CA THR A 273 4.19 4.14 -3.51
C THR A 273 4.87 2.78 -3.72
N ALA A 274 4.55 2.13 -4.84
CA ALA A 274 4.88 0.73 -5.09
C ALA A 274 5.55 0.52 -6.45
N THR A 275 6.26 -0.62 -6.55
CA THR A 275 7.00 -1.14 -7.72
C THR A 275 8.18 -0.28 -8.16
N GLN A 276 9.25 -0.89 -8.66
CA GLN A 276 10.44 -0.18 -9.18
C GLN A 276 11.06 0.82 -8.18
N MET A 277 11.05 0.50 -6.88
CA MET A 277 11.62 1.40 -5.87
C MET A 277 13.15 1.23 -5.81
N LEU A 278 13.63 0.01 -5.56
CA LEU A 278 15.06 -0.34 -5.48
C LEU A 278 15.33 -1.59 -6.32
N GLU A 279 14.72 -1.68 -7.51
CA GLU A 279 14.67 -2.87 -8.39
C GLU A 279 16.07 -3.47 -8.63
N SER A 280 17.10 -2.65 -8.83
CA SER A 280 18.48 -3.11 -9.04
C SER A 280 19.00 -3.95 -7.88
N MET A 281 18.48 -3.75 -6.67
CA MET A 281 18.88 -4.49 -5.48
C MET A 281 18.39 -5.95 -5.45
N ILE A 282 17.60 -6.37 -6.44
CA ILE A 282 17.33 -7.79 -6.69
C ILE A 282 18.65 -8.53 -6.96
N SER A 283 19.55 -7.93 -7.73
CA SER A 283 20.82 -8.55 -8.15
C SER A 283 22.08 -7.80 -7.72
N ALA A 284 21.94 -6.59 -7.16
CA ALA A 284 23.07 -5.77 -6.70
C ALA A 284 22.95 -5.46 -5.20
N PRO A 285 24.09 -5.32 -4.48
CA PRO A 285 24.07 -4.99 -3.06
C PRO A 285 23.67 -3.53 -2.76
N ASP A 286 23.75 -2.65 -3.76
CA ASP A 286 23.44 -1.22 -3.65
C ASP A 286 22.49 -0.79 -4.78
N PRO A 287 21.60 0.20 -4.52
CA PRO A 287 20.73 0.74 -5.54
C PRO A 287 21.49 1.73 -6.44
N THR A 288 20.88 2.06 -7.57
CA THR A 288 21.32 3.19 -8.38
C THR A 288 21.01 4.53 -7.70
N ARG A 289 21.71 5.60 -8.12
CA ARG A 289 21.40 6.97 -7.67
C ARG A 289 19.98 7.41 -8.06
N ALA A 290 19.49 6.90 -9.19
CA ALA A 290 18.14 7.20 -9.68
C ALA A 290 17.08 6.60 -8.75
N GLU A 291 17.22 5.34 -8.36
CA GLU A 291 16.31 4.65 -7.43
C GLU A 291 16.32 5.31 -6.04
N ALA A 292 17.50 5.63 -5.50
CA ALA A 292 17.58 6.36 -4.23
C ALA A 292 16.87 7.73 -4.29
N THR A 293 17.00 8.43 -5.42
CA THR A 293 16.32 9.71 -5.67
C THR A 293 14.81 9.53 -5.83
N ASP A 294 14.36 8.45 -6.44
CA ASP A 294 12.94 8.13 -6.63
C ASP A 294 12.24 7.80 -5.31
N VAL A 295 12.87 6.98 -4.46
CA VAL A 295 12.40 6.73 -3.09
C VAL A 295 12.31 8.04 -2.31
N ALA A 296 13.36 8.87 -2.35
CA ALA A 296 13.38 10.15 -1.65
C ALA A 296 12.26 11.08 -2.13
N ASN A 297 12.04 11.21 -3.44
CA ASN A 297 10.97 12.04 -3.98
C ASN A 297 9.58 11.52 -3.59
N SER A 298 9.37 10.21 -3.54
CA SER A 298 8.10 9.63 -3.09
C SER A 298 7.78 10.01 -1.64
N ILE A 299 8.81 10.11 -0.79
CA ILE A 299 8.69 10.58 0.59
C ILE A 299 8.43 12.09 0.65
N LEU A 300 9.13 12.89 -0.16
CA LEU A 300 8.91 14.34 -0.26
C LEU A 300 7.52 14.69 -0.80
N ASP A 301 6.97 13.84 -1.68
CA ASP A 301 5.59 13.95 -2.16
C ASP A 301 4.57 13.68 -1.04
N GLY A 302 4.99 12.99 0.01
CA GLY A 302 4.23 12.74 1.22
C GLY A 302 3.60 11.36 1.31
N THR A 303 4.20 10.33 0.68
CA THR A 303 3.74 8.94 0.78
C THR A 303 3.73 8.45 2.23
N ASP A 304 2.71 7.70 2.65
CA ASP A 304 2.69 7.10 3.99
C ASP A 304 3.63 5.90 4.07
N ALA A 305 3.72 5.14 2.97
CA ALA A 305 4.58 3.97 2.88
C ALA A 305 5.24 3.82 1.51
N VAL A 306 6.36 3.11 1.51
CA VAL A 306 7.11 2.66 0.32
C VAL A 306 7.18 1.14 0.32
N MET A 307 7.09 0.52 -0.85
CA MET A 307 6.95 -0.94 -0.98
C MET A 307 8.05 -1.59 -1.81
N LEU A 308 8.71 -2.58 -1.22
CA LEU A 308 9.64 -3.50 -1.88
C LEU A 308 8.89 -4.71 -2.42
N SER A 309 9.14 -5.05 -3.68
CA SER A 309 8.49 -6.10 -4.45
C SER A 309 9.43 -7.29 -4.66
N GLY A 310 10.11 -7.36 -5.81
CA GLY A 310 11.05 -8.43 -6.11
C GLY A 310 12.27 -8.41 -5.19
N GLU A 311 12.66 -7.22 -4.73
CA GLU A 311 13.83 -6.97 -3.89
C GLU A 311 13.83 -7.84 -2.63
N THR A 312 12.68 -7.97 -1.97
CA THR A 312 12.52 -8.79 -0.75
C THR A 312 11.93 -10.17 -1.01
N ALA A 313 11.18 -10.35 -2.10
CA ALA A 313 10.53 -11.63 -2.37
C ALA A 313 11.51 -12.67 -2.92
N VAL A 314 12.35 -12.28 -3.89
CA VAL A 314 13.23 -13.19 -4.64
C VAL A 314 14.67 -12.68 -4.78
N GLY A 315 14.94 -11.44 -4.36
CA GLY A 315 16.24 -10.80 -4.49
C GLY A 315 17.35 -11.49 -3.70
N GLN A 316 18.58 -11.25 -4.12
CA GLN A 316 19.80 -11.76 -3.48
C GLN A 316 20.15 -10.99 -2.19
N TYR A 317 19.67 -9.74 -2.06
CA TYR A 317 20.00 -8.84 -0.96
C TYR A 317 18.75 -8.30 -0.22
N PRO A 318 17.81 -9.17 0.22
CA PRO A 318 16.51 -8.73 0.70
C PRO A 318 16.59 -7.87 1.97
N ILE A 319 17.46 -8.23 2.92
CA ILE A 319 17.62 -7.49 4.18
C ILE A 319 18.31 -6.14 3.92
N ALA A 320 19.33 -6.12 3.04
CA ALA A 320 20.03 -4.89 2.68
C ALA A 320 19.11 -3.90 1.95
N ALA A 321 18.18 -4.38 1.11
CA ALA A 321 17.18 -3.54 0.47
C ALA A 321 16.26 -2.84 1.49
N VAL A 322 15.84 -3.54 2.56
CA VAL A 322 15.05 -2.93 3.65
C VAL A 322 15.89 -1.91 4.43
N GLN A 323 17.14 -2.22 4.75
CA GLN A 323 18.05 -1.30 5.44
C GLN A 323 18.32 -0.04 4.59
N MET A 324 18.51 -0.20 3.29
CA MET A 324 18.69 0.92 2.36
C MET A 324 17.44 1.80 2.30
N MET A 325 16.26 1.18 2.15
CA MET A 325 14.97 1.87 2.19
C MET A 325 14.79 2.65 3.50
N HIS A 326 15.15 2.05 4.63
CA HIS A 326 15.14 2.69 5.95
C HIS A 326 16.07 3.91 5.99
N ASN A 327 17.31 3.76 5.53
CA ASN A 327 18.32 4.81 5.56
C ASN A 327 17.92 6.01 4.68
N ILE A 328 17.40 5.76 3.48
CA ILE A 328 16.88 6.82 2.61
C ILE A 328 15.73 7.54 3.31
N ALA A 329 14.78 6.80 3.89
CA ALA A 329 13.63 7.40 4.57
C ALA A 329 14.05 8.30 5.74
N VAL A 330 14.89 7.79 6.65
CA VAL A 330 15.39 8.57 7.80
C VAL A 330 16.14 9.81 7.35
N ARG A 331 16.96 9.71 6.30
CA ARG A 331 17.72 10.86 5.80
C ARG A 331 16.83 11.90 5.13
N THR A 332 15.87 11.48 4.31
CA THR A 332 14.94 12.39 3.62
C THR A 332 13.99 13.08 4.60
N GLU A 333 13.54 12.37 5.64
CA GLU A 333 12.65 12.93 6.67
C GLU A 333 13.28 14.08 7.47
N GLN A 334 14.60 14.09 7.64
CA GLN A 334 15.31 15.22 8.25
C GLN A 334 15.18 16.52 7.44
N ALA A 335 14.96 16.42 6.13
CA ALA A 335 14.69 17.58 5.28
C ALA A 335 13.22 18.04 5.36
N LEU A 336 12.31 17.18 5.84
CA LEU A 336 10.90 17.54 6.11
C LEU A 336 10.73 18.27 7.44
N ASP A 337 11.75 18.28 8.30
CA ASP A 337 11.67 18.82 9.67
C ASP A 337 11.57 20.36 9.75
N GLU A 338 11.47 21.06 8.62
CA GLU A 338 10.91 22.43 8.56
C GLU A 338 9.36 22.46 8.72
N GLY A 339 8.78 21.34 9.15
CA GLY A 339 7.36 21.01 9.12
C GLY A 339 6.36 22.01 9.69
N SER A 340 5.10 21.82 9.28
CA SER A 340 3.88 22.44 9.81
C SER A 340 3.76 23.97 9.70
N LYS A 341 4.55 24.68 8.90
CA LYS A 341 4.26 26.11 8.63
C LYS A 341 2.97 26.32 7.82
N ASN A 342 2.60 25.33 7.00
CA ASN A 342 1.47 25.45 6.10
C ASN A 342 0.18 25.08 6.82
N ALA A 343 -0.42 26.05 7.50
CA ALA A 343 -1.84 25.99 7.82
C ALA A 343 -2.60 25.84 6.49
N TRP A 344 -3.39 24.78 6.37
CA TRP A 344 -4.32 24.69 5.26
C TRP A 344 -5.36 25.79 5.47
N CYS A 345 -5.54 26.67 4.50
CA CYS A 345 -6.62 27.65 4.58
C CYS A 345 -7.94 26.92 4.38
N HIS A 346 -8.72 26.82 5.45
CA HIS A 346 -10.03 26.18 5.46
C HIS A 346 -11.14 27.23 5.43
N GLU A 347 -12.21 26.95 4.69
CA GLU A 347 -13.43 27.75 4.74
C GLU A 347 -14.19 27.48 6.04
N ALA A 348 -14.91 28.48 6.55
CA ALA A 348 -15.68 28.32 7.77
C ALA A 348 -16.71 27.18 7.62
N GLY A 349 -16.65 26.20 8.53
CA GLY A 349 -17.54 25.04 8.54
C GLY A 349 -17.14 23.89 7.60
N SER A 350 -16.00 23.97 6.90
CA SER A 350 -15.57 22.90 6.00
C SER A 350 -14.99 21.67 6.70
N LEU A 351 -14.58 21.81 7.96
CA LEU A 351 -13.94 20.75 8.74
C LEU A 351 -14.91 20.05 9.68
N SER A 352 -14.72 18.73 9.84
CA SER A 352 -15.34 17.99 10.94
C SER A 352 -14.69 18.35 12.28
N VAL A 353 -15.39 18.09 13.40
CA VAL A 353 -14.84 18.27 14.75
C VAL A 353 -13.54 17.48 14.93
N THR A 354 -13.54 16.22 14.51
CA THR A 354 -12.36 15.33 14.56
C THR A 354 -11.15 15.90 13.83
N GLU A 355 -11.37 16.46 12.63
CA GLU A 355 -10.31 17.05 11.82
C GLU A 355 -9.79 18.36 12.42
N SER A 356 -10.68 19.25 12.85
CA SER A 356 -10.32 20.51 13.51
C SER A 356 -9.51 20.28 14.80
N VAL A 357 -9.87 19.25 15.58
CA VAL A 357 -9.12 18.83 16.76
C VAL A 357 -7.74 18.31 16.38
N ALA A 358 -7.63 17.45 15.36
CA ALA A 358 -6.35 16.91 14.92
C ALA A 358 -5.40 18.00 14.41
N GLU A 359 -5.90 18.96 13.63
CA GLU A 359 -5.12 20.13 13.19
C GLU A 359 -4.62 20.93 14.40
N SER A 360 -5.51 21.21 15.34
CA SER A 360 -5.20 21.97 16.55
C SER A 360 -4.15 21.27 17.42
N VAL A 361 -4.24 19.94 17.54
CA VAL A 361 -3.25 19.11 18.26
C VAL A 361 -1.87 19.26 17.64
N CYS A 362 -1.75 19.19 16.32
CA CYS A 362 -0.47 19.35 15.63
C CYS A 362 0.12 20.74 15.83
N ARG A 363 -0.71 21.78 15.70
CA ARG A 363 -0.27 23.17 15.94
C ARG A 363 0.18 23.38 17.38
N ILE A 364 -0.62 22.96 18.35
CA ILE A 364 -0.29 23.07 19.78
C ILE A 364 1.00 22.31 20.08
N ALA A 365 1.15 21.08 19.56
CA ALA A 365 2.35 20.28 19.79
C ALA A 365 3.62 20.98 19.27
N TYR A 366 3.54 21.60 18.10
CA TYR A 366 4.63 22.41 17.53
C TYR A 366 4.94 23.64 18.39
N GLU A 367 3.93 24.48 18.68
CA GLU A 367 4.09 25.73 19.42
C GLU A 367 4.59 25.52 20.86
N THR A 368 4.17 24.44 21.51
CA THR A 368 4.58 24.15 22.89
C THR A 368 5.88 23.35 22.98
N GLY A 369 6.48 22.96 21.84
CA GLY A 369 7.66 22.09 21.81
C GLY A 369 7.39 20.72 22.44
N SER A 370 6.22 20.14 22.20
CA SER A 370 5.82 18.87 22.80
C SER A 370 6.67 17.71 22.31
N ARG A 371 7.10 16.88 23.26
CA ARG A 371 7.91 15.68 23.04
C ARG A 371 7.20 14.64 22.19
N ALA A 372 5.87 14.50 22.35
CA ALA A 372 5.05 13.57 21.60
C ALA A 372 3.57 14.00 21.58
N ILE A 373 2.85 13.51 20.58
CA ILE A 373 1.38 13.55 20.50
C ILE A 373 0.85 12.17 20.87
N LEU A 374 0.05 12.10 21.93
CA LEU A 374 -0.51 10.86 22.47
C LEU A 374 -1.95 10.71 22.02
N CYS A 375 -2.20 9.80 21.09
CA CYS A 375 -3.52 9.53 20.51
C CYS A 375 -4.13 8.29 21.16
N ASN A 376 -5.05 8.45 22.11
CA ASN A 376 -5.86 7.34 22.59
C ASN A 376 -6.95 7.02 21.55
N THR A 377 -7.00 5.78 21.05
CA THR A 377 -7.85 5.44 19.90
C THR A 377 -8.35 3.99 19.92
N THR A 378 -9.62 3.80 19.54
CA THR A 378 -10.23 2.46 19.41
C THR A 378 -10.07 1.88 18.00
N SER A 379 -10.30 2.69 16.95
CA SER A 379 -10.22 2.26 15.54
C SER A 379 -8.98 2.77 14.79
N GLY A 380 -8.13 3.56 15.46
CA GLY A 380 -6.99 4.26 14.85
C GLY A 380 -7.34 5.54 14.10
N SER A 381 -8.62 5.93 14.04
CA SER A 381 -9.07 7.11 13.28
C SER A 381 -8.43 8.42 13.78
N THR A 382 -8.35 8.62 15.10
CA THR A 382 -7.66 9.77 15.72
C THR A 382 -6.21 9.87 15.25
N ALA A 383 -5.46 8.77 15.35
CA ALA A 383 -4.04 8.77 15.00
C ALA A 383 -3.80 9.03 13.50
N ARG A 384 -4.65 8.48 12.63
CA ARG A 384 -4.60 8.78 11.18
C ARG A 384 -4.92 10.24 10.87
N MET A 385 -5.90 10.83 11.56
CA MET A 385 -6.25 12.23 11.36
C MET A 385 -5.13 13.17 11.83
N VAL A 386 -4.43 12.85 12.92
CA VAL A 386 -3.23 13.59 13.33
C VAL A 386 -2.10 13.39 12.32
N SER A 387 -1.86 12.15 11.88
CA SER A 387 -0.84 11.80 10.88
C SER A 387 -0.99 12.55 9.56
N LYS A 388 -2.23 12.81 9.11
CA LYS A 388 -2.54 13.60 7.93
C LYS A 388 -1.87 14.98 7.91
N TYR A 389 -1.75 15.64 9.07
CA TYR A 389 -1.13 16.96 9.20
C TYR A 389 0.39 16.90 9.31
N ARG A 390 0.98 15.70 9.23
CA ARG A 390 2.42 15.44 9.20
C ARG A 390 3.20 16.20 10.30
N PRO A 391 2.82 16.10 11.58
CA PRO A 391 3.49 16.82 12.66
C PRO A 391 4.96 16.39 12.79
N THR A 392 5.80 17.32 13.25
CA THR A 392 7.20 17.03 13.56
C THR A 392 7.33 16.19 14.84
N SER A 393 6.45 16.42 15.82
CA SER A 393 6.34 15.62 17.04
C SER A 393 5.94 14.17 16.70
N PRO A 394 6.60 13.16 17.30
CA PRO A 394 6.20 11.76 17.18
C PRO A 394 4.74 11.53 17.57
N ILE A 395 4.04 10.68 16.82
CA ILE A 395 2.65 10.29 17.12
C ILE A 395 2.68 8.92 17.77
N ILE A 396 2.23 8.84 19.01
CA ILE A 396 2.10 7.59 19.75
C ILE A 396 0.60 7.26 19.83
N ALA A 397 0.19 6.16 19.19
CA ALA A 397 -1.21 5.75 19.19
C ALA A 397 -1.45 4.64 20.20
N LEU A 398 -2.16 4.94 21.27
CA LEU A 398 -2.46 3.96 22.31
C LEU A 398 -3.84 3.35 22.03
N THR A 399 -3.89 2.02 21.96
CA THR A 399 -5.11 1.29 21.65
C THR A 399 -5.20 -0.03 22.41
N SER A 400 -6.39 -0.44 22.78
CA SER A 400 -6.66 -1.78 23.32
C SER A 400 -7.08 -2.78 22.24
N ASP A 401 -7.27 -2.31 20.99
CA ASP A 401 -7.72 -3.14 19.88
C ASP A 401 -6.52 -3.62 19.04
N ILE A 402 -6.34 -4.94 18.99
CA ILE A 402 -5.23 -5.57 18.26
C ILE A 402 -5.30 -5.32 16.75
N THR A 403 -6.50 -5.15 16.19
CA THR A 403 -6.69 -4.87 14.77
C THR A 403 -6.26 -3.45 14.44
N ALA A 404 -6.68 -2.47 15.25
CA ALA A 404 -6.24 -1.08 15.13
C ALA A 404 -4.73 -0.95 15.31
N TYR A 405 -4.15 -1.65 16.29
CA TYR A 405 -2.70 -1.71 16.52
C TYR A 405 -1.93 -2.12 15.25
N ARG A 406 -2.37 -3.21 14.61
CA ARG A 406 -1.74 -3.69 13.37
C ARG A 406 -2.02 -2.75 12.20
N GLN A 407 -3.25 -2.31 12.00
CA GLN A 407 -3.60 -1.42 10.88
C GLN A 407 -2.84 -0.09 10.90
N LEU A 408 -2.55 0.44 12.08
CA LEU A 408 -1.76 1.66 12.23
C LEU A 408 -0.28 1.50 11.84
N ALA A 409 0.23 0.26 11.68
CA ALA A 409 1.57 0.00 11.15
C ALA A 409 1.79 0.58 9.73
N LEU A 410 0.70 0.83 8.99
CA LEU A 410 0.73 1.47 7.67
C LEU A 410 0.64 3.01 7.72
N SER A 411 0.29 3.60 8.86
CA SER A 411 0.02 5.05 8.95
C SER A 411 1.30 5.84 9.20
N TRP A 412 1.57 6.88 8.40
CA TRP A 412 2.81 7.67 8.50
C TRP A 412 3.04 8.24 9.90
N GLY A 413 4.26 8.13 10.42
CA GLY A 413 4.66 8.76 11.68
C GLY A 413 4.00 8.21 12.95
N VAL A 414 3.09 7.24 12.83
CA VAL A 414 2.36 6.65 13.96
C VAL A 414 3.14 5.46 14.51
N GLU A 415 3.43 5.48 15.80
CA GLU A 415 3.91 4.34 16.58
C GLU A 415 2.76 3.81 17.45
N PRO A 416 2.10 2.71 17.06
CA PRO A 416 1.02 2.15 17.84
C PRO A 416 1.55 1.34 19.01
N LEU A 417 0.89 1.47 20.16
CA LEU A 417 1.15 0.76 21.41
C LEU A 417 -0.13 0.10 21.90
N LEU A 418 -0.02 -1.16 22.31
CA LEU A 418 -1.12 -1.87 22.94
C LEU A 418 -1.20 -1.49 24.42
N ILE A 419 -2.36 -1.03 24.85
CA ILE A 419 -2.67 -0.74 26.25
C ILE A 419 -3.91 -1.53 26.71
N PRO A 420 -4.06 -1.78 28.02
CA PRO A 420 -5.31 -2.31 28.57
C PRO A 420 -6.50 -1.39 28.22
N PRO A 421 -7.71 -1.95 28.06
CA PRO A 421 -8.91 -1.16 27.88
C PRO A 421 -9.13 -0.23 29.08
N VAL A 422 -9.61 0.99 28.80
CA VAL A 422 -9.88 2.03 29.80
C VAL A 422 -11.33 2.46 29.73
N HIS A 423 -11.95 2.76 30.87
CA HIS A 423 -13.40 2.99 30.97
C HIS A 423 -13.78 4.44 31.29
N ASN A 424 -12.84 5.24 31.80
CA ASN A 424 -13.06 6.65 32.11
C ASN A 424 -11.85 7.52 31.74
N ALA A 425 -12.02 8.85 31.76
CA ALA A 425 -11.01 9.79 31.30
C ALA A 425 -9.78 9.84 32.20
N GLU A 426 -9.96 9.74 33.52
CA GLU A 426 -8.87 9.79 34.49
C GLU A 426 -7.95 8.58 34.37
N GLU A 427 -8.54 7.38 34.27
CA GLU A 427 -7.84 6.12 34.00
C GLU A 427 -7.11 6.20 32.66
N MET A 428 -7.76 6.72 31.61
CA MET A 428 -7.15 6.92 30.30
C MET A 428 -5.92 7.82 30.38
N PHE A 429 -6.02 9.00 31.01
CA PHE A 429 -4.88 9.91 31.13
C PHE A 429 -3.73 9.28 31.91
N THR A 430 -4.04 8.59 33.01
CA THR A 430 -3.04 7.93 33.85
C THR A 430 -2.33 6.82 33.08
N ASN A 431 -3.07 5.95 32.41
CA ASN A 431 -2.52 4.84 31.64
C ASN A 431 -1.66 5.35 30.47
N VAL A 432 -2.14 6.36 29.73
CA VAL A 432 -1.43 6.97 28.61
C VAL A 432 -0.10 7.59 29.05
N VAL A 433 -0.10 8.37 30.13
CA VAL A 433 1.12 9.02 30.64
C VAL A 433 2.11 7.98 31.18
N ASN A 434 1.65 7.03 32.00
CA ASN A 434 2.52 6.01 32.58
C ASN A 434 3.16 5.13 31.50
N THR A 435 2.38 4.65 30.52
CA THR A 435 2.90 3.80 29.44
C THR A 435 4.04 4.50 28.68
N VAL A 436 3.88 5.79 28.36
CA VAL A 436 4.88 6.55 27.59
C VAL A 436 6.16 6.79 28.41
N VAL A 437 6.02 6.98 29.73
CA VAL A 437 7.16 7.11 30.64
C VAL A 437 7.89 5.78 30.82
N ASP A 438 7.15 4.68 31.03
CA ASP A 438 7.72 3.34 31.24
C ASP A 438 8.48 2.85 30.00
N MET A 439 8.02 3.23 28.80
CA MET A 439 8.71 2.93 27.53
C MET A 439 9.84 3.91 27.19
N GLY A 440 10.13 4.89 28.05
CA GLY A 440 11.21 5.88 27.85
C GLY A 440 10.97 6.85 26.70
N LEU A 441 9.71 7.03 26.28
CA LEU A 441 9.33 7.90 25.16
C LEU A 441 9.17 9.37 25.61
N ALA A 442 8.90 9.61 26.89
CA ALA A 442 8.91 10.93 27.51
C ALA A 442 9.50 10.89 28.93
N ASN A 443 10.17 11.96 29.33
CA ASN A 443 10.81 12.11 30.63
C ASN A 443 10.13 13.19 31.48
N LYS A 444 10.42 13.19 32.78
CA LYS A 444 9.95 14.26 33.69
C LYS A 444 10.37 15.63 33.16
N GLY A 445 9.41 16.54 33.06
CA GLY A 445 9.60 17.89 32.51
C GLY A 445 9.24 18.04 31.02
N ASP A 446 9.10 16.93 30.28
CA ASP A 446 8.62 16.98 28.90
C ASP A 446 7.13 17.38 28.85
N LYS A 447 6.75 18.07 27.78
CA LYS A 447 5.33 18.34 27.46
C LYS A 447 4.82 17.33 26.45
N VAL A 448 3.60 16.87 26.63
CA VAL A 448 2.89 16.01 25.69
C VAL A 448 1.51 16.58 25.37
N VAL A 449 1.02 16.35 24.15
CA VAL A 449 -0.35 16.69 23.76
C VAL A 449 -1.15 15.41 23.66
N ILE A 450 -2.18 15.27 24.49
CA ILE A 450 -3.07 14.11 24.53
C ILE A 450 -4.33 14.43 23.74
N THR A 451 -4.76 13.51 22.88
CA THR A 451 -6.03 13.59 22.16
C THR A 451 -6.77 12.26 22.17
N SER A 452 -8.11 12.33 22.29
CA SER A 452 -8.99 11.16 22.37
C SER A 452 -10.39 11.51 21.87
N GLY A 453 -11.16 10.46 21.55
CA GLY A 453 -12.61 10.56 21.41
C GLY A 453 -13.34 10.52 22.75
N VAL A 454 -14.44 11.25 22.86
CA VAL A 454 -15.35 11.24 24.01
C VAL A 454 -16.77 10.94 23.51
N PRO A 455 -17.53 10.02 24.13
CA PRO A 455 -17.14 9.15 25.25
C PRO A 455 -16.06 8.14 24.84
N ILE A 456 -15.23 7.76 25.81
CA ILE A 456 -14.11 6.84 25.62
C ILE A 456 -14.63 5.46 25.21
N GLY A 457 -13.91 4.79 24.31
CA GLY A 457 -14.29 3.49 23.75
C GLY A 457 -15.24 3.56 22.56
N LYS A 458 -15.77 4.75 22.20
CA LYS A 458 -16.50 4.95 20.94
C LYS A 458 -15.56 5.49 19.85
N SER A 459 -15.67 4.90 18.65
CA SER A 459 -14.92 5.34 17.48
C SER A 459 -15.55 6.58 16.83
N GLY A 460 -14.71 7.41 16.19
CA GLY A 460 -15.16 8.51 15.32
C GLY A 460 -15.51 9.83 16.03
N THR A 461 -15.33 9.93 17.34
CA THR A 461 -15.75 11.09 18.15
C THR A 461 -14.58 11.88 18.73
N THR A 462 -13.44 11.97 18.04
CA THR A 462 -12.26 12.73 18.49
C THR A 462 -12.63 14.18 18.78
N SER A 463 -12.59 14.56 20.06
CA SER A 463 -13.12 15.87 20.51
C SER A 463 -12.35 16.48 21.68
N LEU A 464 -11.27 15.83 22.14
CA LEU A 464 -10.52 16.24 23.33
C LEU A 464 -9.07 16.57 22.98
N ILE A 465 -8.57 17.65 23.60
CA ILE A 465 -7.16 18.05 23.60
C ILE A 465 -6.76 18.34 25.04
N LYS A 466 -5.63 17.80 25.48
CA LYS A 466 -5.03 18.13 26.77
C LYS A 466 -3.52 18.27 26.63
N VAL A 467 -2.98 19.41 27.02
CA VAL A 467 -1.52 19.59 27.15
C VAL A 467 -1.13 19.20 28.56
N HIS A 468 -0.16 18.31 28.70
CA HIS A 468 0.28 17.81 30.01
C HIS A 468 1.81 17.87 30.13
N SER A 469 2.28 18.29 31.30
CA SER A 469 3.71 18.27 31.65
C SER A 469 3.99 17.03 32.49
N ILE A 470 4.87 16.15 32.01
CA ILE A 470 5.19 14.89 32.69
C ILE A 470 5.76 15.16 34.08
N GLY A 471 5.18 14.51 35.09
CA GLY A 471 5.54 14.67 36.51
C GLY A 471 4.66 15.64 37.28
N GLN A 472 3.66 16.26 36.64
CA GLN A 472 2.58 16.97 37.34
C GLN A 472 1.41 16.02 37.65
N PRO A 473 0.60 16.29 38.70
CA PRO A 473 -0.59 15.52 38.98
C PRO A 473 -1.56 15.52 37.79
N ILE A 474 -2.13 14.35 37.49
CA ILE A 474 -3.15 14.20 36.45
C ILE A 474 -4.49 14.59 37.09
N SER A 475 -4.95 15.82 36.85
CA SER A 475 -6.32 16.25 37.19
C SER A 475 -7.22 16.12 35.97
N ALA A 476 -8.44 15.60 36.13
CA ALA A 476 -9.39 15.37 35.03
C ALA A 476 -9.79 16.66 34.31
#